data_AF-A0A822VBT2-F1
#
_entry.id   AF-A0A822VBT2-F1
#
_cell.length_a   1.000
_cell.length_b   1.000
_cell.length_c   1.000
_cell.angle_alpha   90.00
_cell.angle_beta   90.00
_cell.angle_gamma   90.00
#
_symmetry.space_group_name_H-M   'P 1'
#
loop_
_entity.id
_entity.type
_entity.pdbx_description
1 polymer ?
#
loop_
_entity_poly.entity_id
_entity_poly.type
_entity_poly.pdbx_seq_one_letter_code
_entity_poly.pdbx_strand_id
1 'polypeptide(L)' 'MNTKLHALTDASGRPISFFITAGQVSDYTGAAALLDELPKAK' A
#
# COMPACT_ATOMS: atom_id res chain seq x y z
N MET A 1 0.53 19.97 -7.01
CA MET A 1 1.35 18.78 -6.65
C MET A 1 0.42 17.81 -5.95
N ASN A 2 0.26 16.59 -6.46
CA ASN A 2 -0.67 15.60 -5.90
C ASN A 2 0.11 14.54 -5.12
N THR A 3 -0.56 13.87 -4.19
CA THR A 3 -0.07 12.71 -3.45
C THR A 3 -1.02 11.54 -3.63
N LYS A 4 -0.51 10.33 -3.42
CA LYS A 4 -1.29 9.09 -3.40
C LYS A 4 -1.00 8.35 -2.10
N LEU A 5 -2.02 7.70 -1.56
CA LEU A 5 -1.94 6.86 -0.37
C LEU A 5 -2.31 5.44 -0.77
N HIS A 6 -1.36 4.52 -0.61
CA HIS A 6 -1.54 3.09 -0.80
C HIS A 6 -1.71 2.45 0.58
N ALA A 7 -2.61 1.48 0.70
CA ALA A 7 -2.89 0.81 1.97
C ALA A 7 -2.89 -0.70 1.79
N LEU A 8 -2.20 -1.41 2.69
CA LEU A 8 -2.35 -2.85 2.86
C LEU A 8 -3.45 -3.08 3.89
N THR A 9 -4.44 -3.90 3.58
CA THR A 9 -5.56 -4.19 4.48
C THR A 9 -5.73 -5.69 4.68
N ASP A 10 -6.32 -6.08 5.81
CA ASP A 10 -6.83 -7.43 5.98
C ASP A 10 -8.10 -7.67 5.13
N ALA A 11 -8.62 -8.90 5.17
CA ALA A 11 -9.82 -9.28 4.43
C ALA A 11 -11.10 -8.54 4.88
N SER A 12 -11.09 -7.89 6.04
CA SER A 12 -12.18 -7.05 6.54
C SER A 12 -12.01 -5.57 6.19
N GLY A 13 -10.95 -5.22 5.44
CA GLY A 13 -10.61 -3.84 5.10
C GLY A 13 -9.94 -3.06 6.22
N ARG A 14 -9.45 -3.73 7.28
CA ARG A 14 -8.71 -3.04 8.36
C ARG A 14 -7.30 -2.71 7.88
N PRO A 15 -6.84 -1.46 8.02
CA PRO A 15 -5.49 -1.10 7.60
C PRO A 15 -4.43 -1.81 8.44
N ILE A 16 -3.44 -2.37 7.75
CA ILE A 16 -2.22 -2.98 8.32
C ILE A 16 -1.07 -1.99 8.19
N SER A 17 -0.91 -1.40 7.00
CA SER A 17 0.13 -0.42 6.73
C SER A 17 -0.23 0.55 5.60
N PHE A 18 0.53 1.64 5.53
CA PHE A 18 0.31 2.74 4.61
C PHE A 18 1.62 3.17 3.94
N PHE A 19 1.53 3.49 2.66
CA PHE A 19 2.65 4.03 1.90
C PHE A 19 2.22 5.24 1.08
N ILE A 20 2.91 6.37 1.24
CA ILE A 20 2.59 7.62 0.55
C ILE A 20 3.60 7.84 -0.58
N THR A 21 3.09 8.13 -1.77
CA THR A 21 3.92 8.47 -2.94
C THR A 21 3.51 9.82 -3.53
N ALA A 22 4.43 10.41 -4.30
CA ALA A 22 4.07 11.51 -5.18
C ALA A 22 3.00 11.04 -6.19
N GLY A 23 2.10 11.95 -6.58
CA GLY A 23 0.95 11.62 -7.44
C GLY A 23 1.32 11.22 -8.86
N GLN A 24 2.56 11.47 -9.28
CA GLN A 24 3.09 10.99 -10.58
C GLN A 24 3.49 9.51 -10.54
N VAL A 25 3.63 8.91 -9.35
CA VAL A 25 3.93 7.48 -9.23
C VAL A 25 2.68 6.67 -9.61
N SER A 26 2.87 5.60 -10.39
CA SER A 26 1.81 4.67 -10.76
C SER A 26 1.26 3.94 -9.53
N ASP A 27 -0.04 3.62 -9.53
CA ASP A 27 -0.67 2.91 -8.42
C ASP A 27 -0.09 1.50 -8.27
N TYR A 28 0.23 0.84 -9.38
CA TYR A 28 0.87 -0.47 -9.36
C TYR A 28 2.24 -0.44 -8.67
N THR A 29 3.07 0.56 -9.00
CA THR A 29 4.39 0.73 -8.38
C THR A 29 4.28 1.08 -6.91
N GLY A 30 3.33 1.94 -6.53
CA GLY A 30 3.09 2.30 -5.13
C GLY A 30 2.57 1.13 -4.30
N ALA A 31 1.63 0.35 -4.83
CA ALA A 31 1.11 -0.84 -4.16
C ALA A 31 2.14 -1.96 -4.03
N ALA A 32 3.03 -2.13 -5.02
CA ALA A 32 4.08 -3.14 -4.98
C ALA A 32 5.04 -2.97 -3.78
N ALA A 33 5.24 -1.74 -3.29
CA ALA A 33 6.08 -1.48 -2.12
C ALA A 33 5.53 -2.10 -0.82
N LEU A 34 4.23 -2.43 -0.77
CA LEU A 34 3.58 -3.00 0.40
C LEU A 34 3.64 -4.55 0.44
N LEU A 35 4.16 -5.20 -0.62
CA LEU A 35 4.19 -6.66 -0.71
C LEU A 35 5.09 -7.30 0.38
N ASP A 36 6.20 -6.63 0.71
CA ASP A 36 7.14 -7.11 1.74
C ASP A 36 6.58 -6.97 3.17
N GLU A 37 5.52 -6.18 3.35
CA GLU A 37 4.85 -5.98 4.63
C GLU A 37 3.70 -6.98 4.85
N LEU A 38 3.46 -7.89 3.90
CA LEU A 38 2.45 -8.92 4.05
C LEU A 38 2.78 -9.84 5.24
N PRO A 39 1.82 -10.07 6.16
CA PRO A 39 2.02 -11.01 7.23
C PRO A 39 2.22 -12.41 6.67
N LYS A 40 3.13 -13.17 7.28
CA LYS A 40 3.36 -14.56 6.89
C LYS A 40 2.08 -15.39 7.05
N ALA A 41 1.83 -16.26 6.09
CA ALA A 41 0.80 -17.28 6.23
C ALA A 41 1.07 -18.13 7.48
N LYS A 42 0.00 -18.48 8.19
CA LYS A 42 0.04 -19.38 9.34
C LYS A 42 -0.09 -20.83 8.89
#